data_AF-A0A9D8X1N0-F1
#
_entry.id   AF-A0A9D8X1N0-F1
#
_cell.length_a   1.000
_cell.length_b   1.000
_cell.length_c   1.000
_cell.angle_alpha   90.00
_cell.angle_beta   90.00
_cell.angle_gamma   90.00
#
_symmetry.space_group_name_H-M   'P 1'
#
loop_
_entity.id
_entity.type
_entity.pdbx_description
1 polymer ?
#
loop_
_entity_poly.entity_id
_entity_poly.type
_entity_poly.pdbx_seq_one_letter_code
_entity_poly.pdbx_strand_id
1 'polypeptide(L)'
;MKKLILLCMAGVMMMGTVGCAMTGAYEKKAERRLEDRYGISFQVERVISRNIFDGYYEVLAYPEDDPDMLVRASVDFEGEGESDDYAIKLLCRKISDRVARKMDNLNGTYLINTVPALPVYGFFDTNMTIEQYMEKFPMDSFRICINYNPDELDVNALYRVLADAAADLDCLEYNSYICLHLVSGRDLAGIQQYLKEHDKEYADYVWNEPCYLVGNFDFACGKFTMAESEIKSTIAGFREKYMKEW
;
A
#
# COMPACT_ATOMS: atom_id res chain seq x y z
N MET A 1 -10.83 25.14 2.18
CA MET A 1 -9.66 24.61 2.92
C MET A 1 -9.57 23.12 2.60
N LYS A 2 -8.64 22.72 1.73
CA LYS A 2 -8.37 21.31 1.43
C LYS A 2 -7.61 20.71 2.61
N LYS A 3 -8.10 19.62 3.21
CA LYS A 3 -7.44 18.96 4.35
C LYS A 3 -6.65 17.75 3.85
N LEU A 4 -5.34 17.89 3.74
CA LEU A 4 -4.44 16.76 3.90
C LEU A 4 -4.53 16.35 5.37
N ILE A 5 -5.01 15.15 5.67
CA ILE A 5 -5.03 14.63 7.04
C ILE A 5 -3.73 13.86 7.24
N LEU A 6 -2.71 14.57 7.74
CA LEU A 6 -1.52 13.98 8.33
C LEU A 6 -1.83 13.77 9.83
N LEU A 7 -1.82 12.53 10.30
CA LEU A 7 -2.23 12.20 11.67
C LEU A 7 -1.02 12.16 12.61
N CYS A 8 -1.05 13.03 13.62
CA CYS A 8 -0.20 12.97 14.80
C CYS A 8 -0.89 12.13 15.90
N MET A 9 -0.08 11.36 16.62
CA MET A 9 -0.47 10.37 17.63
C MET A 9 -1.27 10.90 18.82
N ALA A 10 -2.10 10.01 19.38
CA ALA A 10 -2.42 9.99 20.80
C ALA A 10 -2.38 8.51 21.27
N GLY A 11 -1.39 8.19 22.10
CA GLY A 11 -1.18 6.85 22.63
C GLY A 11 -2.23 6.43 23.64
N VAL A 12 -2.48 5.12 23.69
CA VAL A 12 -3.16 4.46 24.81
C VAL A 12 -2.41 3.16 25.11
N MET A 13 -1.77 3.11 26.28
CA MET A 13 -1.40 1.86 26.94
C MET A 13 -2.66 1.21 27.52
N MET A 14 -2.80 -0.11 27.44
CA MET A 14 -3.18 -0.91 28.61
C MET A 14 -2.88 -2.41 28.46
N MET A 15 -2.40 -2.97 29.57
CA MET A 15 -1.91 -4.32 29.81
C MET A 15 -3.02 -5.39 29.91
N GLY A 16 -2.64 -6.66 29.65
CA GLY A 16 -3.40 -7.85 30.09
C GLY A 16 -2.65 -9.18 29.88
N THR A 17 -1.98 -9.68 30.92
CA THR A 17 -1.39 -11.03 31.11
C THR A 17 -2.47 -12.13 31.07
N VAL A 18 -2.30 -13.38 30.60
CA VAL A 18 -1.43 -14.47 31.06
C VAL A 18 -1.32 -15.53 29.93
N GLY A 19 -0.23 -15.46 29.18
CA GLY A 19 0.25 -16.40 28.14
C GLY A 19 1.65 -16.03 27.66
N CYS A 20 2.34 -15.23 28.47
CA CYS A 20 3.07 -14.02 28.04
C CYS A 20 4.60 -14.23 27.90
N ALA A 21 5.12 -15.34 28.42
CA ALA A 21 6.57 -15.56 28.49
C ALA A 21 7.18 -16.02 27.15
N MET A 22 6.46 -16.84 26.37
CA MET A 22 6.95 -17.29 25.06
C MET A 22 6.57 -16.35 23.91
N THR A 23 5.40 -15.69 23.97
CA THR A 23 5.03 -14.62 23.02
C THR A 23 6.07 -13.49 23.04
N GLY A 24 6.43 -13.03 24.24
CA GLY A 24 7.42 -11.96 24.41
C GLY A 24 8.84 -12.32 23.96
N ALA A 25 9.18 -13.60 23.86
CA ALA A 25 10.49 -14.03 23.35
C ALA A 25 10.57 -13.92 21.83
N TYR A 26 9.50 -14.33 21.12
CA TYR A 26 9.42 -14.22 19.66
C TYR A 26 9.31 -12.77 19.19
N GLU A 27 8.51 -11.97 19.90
CA GLU A 27 8.36 -10.53 19.65
C GLU A 27 9.72 -9.84 19.74
N LYS A 28 10.40 -9.92 20.90
CA LYS A 28 11.72 -9.30 21.10
C LYS A 28 12.79 -9.79 20.14
N LYS A 29 12.72 -11.05 19.73
CA LYS A 29 13.66 -11.62 18.77
C LYS A 29 13.44 -11.02 17.38
N ALA A 30 12.18 -10.87 16.95
CA ALA A 30 11.87 -10.23 15.68
C ALA A 30 12.19 -8.72 15.70
N GLU A 31 11.89 -8.01 16.79
CA GLU A 31 12.25 -6.59 16.96
C GLU A 31 13.75 -6.37 16.80
N ARG A 32 14.57 -7.14 17.53
CA ARG A 32 16.04 -7.06 17.44
C ARG A 32 16.55 -7.36 16.04
N ARG A 33 15.91 -8.29 15.34
CA ARG A 33 16.32 -8.71 14.00
C ARG A 33 16.07 -7.63 12.96
N LEU A 34 14.87 -7.04 13.00
CA LEU A 34 14.55 -5.86 12.19
C LEU A 34 15.43 -4.65 12.56
N GLU A 35 15.74 -4.45 13.85
CA GLU A 35 16.61 -3.37 14.32
C GLU A 35 18.07 -3.57 13.89
N ASP A 36 18.63 -4.77 14.05
CA ASP A 36 19.98 -5.12 13.58
C ASP A 36 20.12 -4.88 12.07
N ARG A 37 19.05 -5.17 11.31
CA ARG A 37 19.02 -5.03 9.85
C ARG A 37 18.93 -3.58 9.39
N TYR A 38 17.98 -2.82 9.93
CA TYR A 38 17.62 -1.51 9.43
C TYR A 38 18.20 -0.35 10.25
N GLY A 39 18.76 -0.63 11.42
CA GLY A 39 19.33 0.37 12.31
C GLY A 39 18.31 1.30 12.96
N ILE A 40 17.02 0.91 12.96
CA ILE A 40 15.91 1.63 13.57
C ILE A 40 15.11 0.68 14.45
N SER A 41 14.45 1.21 15.48
CA SER A 41 13.69 0.38 16.41
C SER A 41 12.32 0.01 15.82
N PHE A 42 11.92 -1.24 16.07
CA PHE A 42 10.62 -1.79 15.69
C PHE A 42 9.86 -2.27 16.93
N GLN A 43 8.54 -2.26 16.86
CA GLN A 43 7.66 -2.91 17.83
C GLN A 43 6.82 -3.97 17.13
N VAL A 44 6.62 -5.11 17.80
CA VAL A 44 5.72 -6.16 17.30
C VAL A 44 4.30 -5.92 17.80
N GLU A 45 3.37 -5.73 16.87
CA GLU A 45 1.93 -5.63 17.12
C GLU A 45 1.37 -7.00 17.54
N ARG A 46 1.71 -8.06 16.78
CA ARG A 46 1.27 -9.44 17.09
C ARG A 46 2.10 -10.49 16.37
N VAL A 47 2.14 -11.70 16.94
CA VAL A 47 2.60 -12.90 16.24
C VAL A 47 1.46 -13.47 15.37
N ILE A 48 1.65 -13.55 14.06
CA ILE A 48 0.63 -13.98 13.09
C ILE A 48 0.52 -15.50 13.05
N SER A 49 1.65 -16.17 12.87
CA SER A 49 1.69 -17.62 12.70
C SER A 49 2.93 -18.22 13.36
N ARG A 50 2.81 -19.47 13.80
CA ARG A 50 3.90 -20.25 14.39
C ARG A 50 3.86 -21.62 13.75
N ASN A 51 4.51 -21.77 12.60
CA ASN A 51 4.61 -23.10 12.02
C ASN A 51 5.88 -23.78 12.52
N ILE A 52 5.72 -24.49 13.65
CA ILE A 52 6.81 -25.23 14.32
C ILE A 52 7.47 -26.23 13.35
N PHE A 53 6.73 -26.73 12.36
CA PHE A 53 7.24 -27.68 11.37
C PHE A 53 8.08 -27.02 10.26
N ASP A 54 7.87 -25.73 9.99
CA ASP A 54 8.56 -25.01 8.92
C ASP A 54 9.87 -24.38 9.41
N GLY A 55 10.08 -24.30 10.72
CA GLY A 55 11.28 -23.68 11.28
C GLY A 55 11.19 -22.16 11.43
N TYR A 56 10.04 -21.55 11.12
CA TYR A 56 9.82 -20.10 11.14
C TYR A 56 8.54 -19.71 11.89
N TYR A 57 8.50 -18.46 12.34
CA TYR A 57 7.30 -17.78 12.80
C TYR A 57 7.15 -16.43 12.10
N GLU A 58 5.90 -16.01 11.89
CA GLU A 58 5.58 -14.72 11.30
C GLU A 58 5.09 -13.74 12.36
N VAL A 59 5.58 -12.52 12.29
CA VAL A 59 5.12 -11.40 13.12
C VAL A 59 4.59 -10.29 12.24
N LEU A 60 3.76 -9.49 12.86
CA LEU A 60 3.42 -8.18 12.39
C LEU A 60 4.09 -7.13 13.26
N ALA A 61 4.93 -6.31 12.66
CA ALA A 61 5.69 -5.27 13.33
C ALA A 61 5.45 -3.91 12.69
N TYR A 62 5.94 -2.84 13.31
CA TYR A 62 6.00 -1.50 12.73
C TYR A 62 7.24 -0.77 13.26
N PRO A 63 7.84 0.13 12.47
CA PRO A 63 8.91 0.98 12.95
C PRO A 63 8.34 1.99 13.97
N GLU A 64 9.07 2.27 15.05
CA GLU A 64 8.55 3.13 16.14
C GLU A 64 8.23 4.57 15.69
N ASP A 65 8.92 5.05 14.67
CA ASP A 65 8.72 6.39 14.10
C ASP A 65 7.55 6.46 13.09
N ASP A 66 7.03 5.32 12.63
CA ASP A 66 5.88 5.22 11.74
C ASP A 66 4.97 4.01 12.08
N PRO A 67 4.15 4.11 13.14
CA PRO A 67 3.26 3.03 13.58
C PRO A 67 2.18 2.63 12.58
N ASP A 68 1.90 3.48 11.57
CA ASP A 68 0.93 3.17 10.52
C ASP A 68 1.52 2.23 9.44
N MET A 69 2.85 2.04 9.42
CA MET A 69 3.53 1.11 8.51
C MET A 69 3.68 -0.26 9.14
N LEU A 70 2.61 -1.05 9.07
CA LEU A 70 2.67 -2.46 9.42
C LEU A 70 3.62 -3.18 8.46
N VAL A 71 4.43 -4.11 8.97
CA VAL A 71 5.46 -4.89 8.27
C VAL A 71 5.28 -6.34 8.64
N ARG A 72 5.20 -7.20 7.64
CA ARG A 72 5.25 -8.64 7.87
C ARG A 72 6.69 -9.10 7.85
N ALA A 73 7.10 -9.78 8.92
CA ALA A 73 8.40 -10.41 8.99
C ALA A 73 8.25 -11.89 9.35
N SER A 74 8.96 -12.75 8.62
CA SER A 74 9.17 -14.16 8.93
C SER A 74 10.57 -14.31 9.49
N VAL A 75 10.68 -14.91 10.67
CA VAL A 75 11.95 -15.12 11.40
C VAL A 75 12.05 -16.59 11.76
N ASP A 76 13.21 -17.19 11.51
CA ASP A 76 13.47 -18.57 11.90
C ASP A 76 13.59 -18.73 13.43
N PHE A 77 13.30 -19.93 13.91
CA PHE A 77 13.38 -20.23 15.35
C PHE A 77 14.81 -20.16 15.89
N GLU A 78 15.82 -20.39 15.05
CA GLU A 78 17.24 -20.27 15.41
C GLU A 78 17.74 -18.82 15.33
N GLY A 79 17.15 -18.03 14.44
CA GLY A 79 17.37 -16.58 14.31
C GLY A 79 18.31 -16.23 13.18
N GLU A 80 18.76 -17.17 12.36
CA GLU A 80 19.74 -16.96 11.30
C GLU A 80 19.09 -16.50 9.97
N GLY A 81 17.80 -16.79 9.78
CA GLY A 81 17.04 -16.51 8.57
C GLY A 81 15.85 -15.59 8.84
N GLU A 82 15.81 -14.45 8.16
CA GLU A 82 14.70 -13.51 8.27
C GLU A 82 14.32 -12.99 6.88
N SER A 83 13.03 -12.82 6.63
CA SER A 83 12.48 -12.11 5.46
C SER A 83 11.41 -11.15 5.90
N ASP A 84 11.34 -9.97 5.31
CA ASP A 84 10.34 -8.97 5.64
C ASP A 84 9.95 -8.15 4.41
N ASP A 85 8.86 -7.40 4.52
CA ASP A 85 8.35 -6.53 3.47
C ASP A 85 8.59 -5.03 3.72
N TYR A 86 9.47 -4.66 4.67
CA TYR A 86 9.67 -3.26 5.04
C TYR A 86 10.22 -2.41 3.90
N ALA A 87 11.33 -2.86 3.28
CA ALA A 87 11.96 -2.12 2.19
C ALA A 87 11.01 -1.93 0.99
N ILE A 88 10.20 -2.94 0.68
CA ILE A 88 9.22 -2.87 -0.42
C ILE A 88 8.02 -1.99 -0.08
N LYS A 89 7.59 -1.94 1.18
CA LYS A 89 6.58 -0.98 1.62
C LYS A 89 7.07 0.46 1.53
N LEU A 90 8.32 0.74 1.89
CA LEU A 90 8.92 2.06 1.68
C LEU A 90 8.96 2.47 0.20
N LEU A 91 9.31 1.54 -0.69
CA LEU A 91 9.27 1.78 -2.13
C LEU A 91 7.84 2.05 -2.63
N CYS A 92 6.88 1.23 -2.21
CA CYS A 92 5.48 1.40 -2.53
C CYS A 92 4.92 2.75 -2.04
N ARG A 93 5.37 3.23 -0.88
CA ARG A 93 5.03 4.57 -0.39
C ARG A 93 5.59 5.66 -1.30
N LYS A 94 6.85 5.55 -1.75
CA LYS A 94 7.44 6.50 -2.72
C LYS A 94 6.63 6.56 -4.03
N ILE A 95 6.13 5.42 -4.51
CA ILE A 95 5.27 5.35 -5.71
C ILE A 95 3.93 6.04 -5.42
N SER A 96 3.30 5.70 -4.29
CA SER A 96 2.03 6.30 -3.86
C SER A 96 2.14 7.82 -3.72
N ASP A 97 3.24 8.33 -3.16
CA ASP A 97 3.52 9.76 -3.02
C ASP A 97 3.71 10.47 -4.36
N ARG A 98 4.31 9.80 -5.38
CA ARG A 98 4.41 10.35 -6.74
C ARG A 98 3.02 10.54 -7.36
N VAL A 99 2.18 9.53 -7.26
CA VAL A 99 0.80 9.58 -7.77
C VAL A 99 -0.03 10.60 -7.00
N ALA A 100 0.12 10.67 -5.67
CA ALA A 100 -0.59 11.62 -4.81
C ALA A 100 -0.37 13.07 -5.24
N ARG A 101 0.88 13.45 -5.55
CA ARG A 101 1.20 14.80 -6.05
C ARG A 101 0.48 15.17 -7.35
N LYS A 102 0.13 14.20 -8.19
CA LYS A 102 -0.67 14.45 -9.40
C LYS A 102 -2.16 14.61 -9.04
N MET A 103 -2.63 13.78 -8.12
CA MET A 103 -4.02 13.76 -7.64
C MET A 103 -4.41 15.03 -6.87
N ASP A 104 -3.46 15.74 -6.24
CA ASP A 104 -3.68 17.04 -5.58
C ASP A 104 -4.33 18.11 -6.50
N ASN A 105 -4.19 17.94 -7.82
CA ASN A 105 -4.78 18.84 -8.82
C ASN A 105 -6.29 18.59 -9.06
N LEU A 106 -6.87 17.54 -8.49
CA LEU A 106 -8.29 17.23 -8.60
C LEU A 106 -9.11 17.82 -7.44
N ASN A 107 -10.43 17.90 -7.65
CA ASN A 107 -11.39 18.30 -6.64
C ASN A 107 -12.04 17.08 -6.01
N GLY A 108 -11.70 16.81 -4.76
CA GLY A 108 -12.23 15.70 -3.98
C GLY A 108 -11.22 15.22 -2.96
N THR A 109 -11.50 14.06 -2.37
CA THR A 109 -10.62 13.36 -1.44
C THR A 109 -10.20 12.03 -2.03
N TYR A 110 -8.94 11.63 -1.80
CA TYR A 110 -8.44 10.36 -2.30
C TYR A 110 -7.60 9.65 -1.24
N LEU A 111 -7.46 8.34 -1.45
CA LEU A 111 -6.50 7.49 -0.77
C LEU A 111 -5.78 6.67 -1.83
N ILE A 112 -4.46 6.74 -1.83
CA ILE A 112 -3.61 5.99 -2.74
C ILE A 112 -2.84 4.97 -1.93
N ASN A 113 -2.71 3.79 -2.50
CA ASN A 113 -1.73 2.85 -2.05
C ASN A 113 -1.15 2.06 -3.20
N THR A 114 0.10 1.67 -3.05
CA THR A 114 0.78 0.77 -3.97
C THR A 114 1.12 -0.53 -3.26
N VAL A 115 0.98 -1.64 -3.98
CA VAL A 115 1.54 -2.94 -3.58
C VAL A 115 2.29 -3.55 -4.77
N PRO A 116 3.27 -4.44 -4.52
CA PRO A 116 3.79 -5.29 -5.59
C PRO A 116 2.68 -6.13 -6.22
N ALA A 117 2.74 -6.33 -7.54
CA ALA A 117 1.79 -7.19 -8.24
C ALA A 117 2.04 -8.68 -7.94
N LEU A 118 3.29 -9.02 -7.63
CA LEU A 118 3.75 -10.34 -7.20
C LEU A 118 4.55 -10.20 -5.90
N PRO A 119 4.59 -11.23 -5.03
CA PRO A 119 5.46 -11.22 -3.86
C PRO A 119 6.92 -10.97 -4.27
N VAL A 120 7.51 -9.93 -3.69
CA VAL A 120 8.92 -9.60 -3.89
C VAL A 120 9.73 -10.35 -2.85
N TYR A 121 10.74 -11.09 -3.31
CA TYR A 121 11.63 -11.84 -2.44
C TYR A 121 13.02 -11.21 -2.45
N GLY A 122 13.51 -10.85 -1.27
CA GLY A 122 14.88 -10.38 -1.08
C GLY A 122 14.97 -9.04 -0.36
N PHE A 123 16.20 -8.68 0.00
CA PHE A 123 16.50 -7.43 0.71
C PHE A 123 17.13 -6.43 -0.22
N PHE A 124 16.74 -5.18 -0.04
CA PHE A 124 17.32 -4.07 -0.76
C PHE A 124 17.38 -2.83 0.13
N ASP A 125 18.22 -1.90 -0.30
CA ASP A 125 18.46 -0.65 0.41
C ASP A 125 17.16 0.16 0.55
N THR A 126 16.78 0.48 1.78
CA THR A 126 15.57 1.26 2.11
C THR A 126 15.63 2.69 1.56
N ASN A 127 16.84 3.20 1.26
CA ASN A 127 17.05 4.53 0.67
C ASN A 127 16.98 4.55 -0.86
N MET A 128 16.85 3.39 -1.51
CA MET A 128 16.83 3.29 -2.96
C MET A 128 15.67 4.10 -3.57
N THR A 129 15.95 4.83 -4.64
CA THR A 129 14.91 5.48 -5.46
C THR A 129 14.11 4.45 -6.26
N ILE A 130 12.97 4.84 -6.81
CA ILE A 130 12.18 3.93 -7.67
C ILE A 130 13.00 3.53 -8.90
N GLU A 131 13.70 4.48 -9.50
CA GLU A 131 14.57 4.27 -10.66
C GLU A 131 15.68 3.26 -10.35
N GLN A 132 16.42 3.47 -9.25
CA GLN A 132 17.49 2.55 -8.85
C GLN A 132 16.97 1.14 -8.53
N TYR A 133 15.74 1.02 -8.02
CA TYR A 133 15.11 -0.27 -7.81
C TYR A 133 14.80 -0.96 -9.13
N MET A 134 14.17 -0.24 -10.07
CA MET A 134 13.80 -0.77 -11.37
C MET A 134 15.02 -1.13 -12.23
N GLU A 135 16.16 -0.45 -12.07
CA GLU A 135 17.43 -0.86 -12.70
C GLU A 135 17.88 -2.26 -12.27
N LYS A 136 17.57 -2.67 -11.04
CA LYS A 136 17.94 -3.98 -10.48
C LYS A 136 16.87 -5.03 -10.72
N PHE A 137 15.61 -4.64 -10.67
CA PHE A 137 14.45 -5.52 -10.77
C PHE A 137 13.48 -5.03 -11.86
N PRO A 138 13.91 -4.99 -13.15
CA PRO A 138 13.14 -4.36 -14.22
C PRO A 138 11.82 -5.09 -14.55
N MET A 139 11.69 -6.35 -14.09
CA MET A 139 10.51 -7.19 -14.33
C MET A 139 9.47 -7.10 -13.21
N ASP A 140 9.79 -6.44 -12.10
CA ASP A 140 8.84 -6.23 -11.03
C ASP A 140 7.75 -5.25 -11.49
N SER A 141 6.52 -5.51 -11.06
CA SER A 141 5.40 -4.63 -11.37
C SER A 141 4.59 -4.31 -10.13
N PHE A 142 3.86 -3.20 -10.20
CA PHE A 142 3.15 -2.63 -9.08
C PHE A 142 1.67 -2.43 -9.43
N ARG A 143 0.83 -2.70 -8.44
CA ARG A 143 -0.58 -2.34 -8.43
C ARG A 143 -0.75 -1.07 -7.62
N ILE A 144 -1.27 -0.03 -8.25
CA ILE A 144 -1.52 1.27 -7.64
C ILE A 144 -3.02 1.44 -7.48
N CYS A 145 -3.53 1.28 -6.27
CA CYS A 145 -4.93 1.48 -5.94
C CYS A 145 -5.20 2.94 -5.62
N ILE A 146 -6.10 3.56 -6.39
CA ILE A 146 -6.58 4.93 -6.19
C ILE A 146 -8.06 4.84 -5.81
N ASN A 147 -8.37 5.12 -4.54
CA ASN A 147 -9.74 5.26 -4.05
C ASN A 147 -10.07 6.74 -4.04
N TYR A 148 -10.95 7.17 -4.94
CA TYR A 148 -11.25 8.58 -5.18
C TYR A 148 -12.72 8.91 -4.92
N ASN A 149 -12.95 9.92 -4.10
CA ASN A 149 -14.24 10.52 -3.83
C ASN A 149 -14.24 11.94 -4.43
N PRO A 150 -14.68 12.11 -5.69
CA PRO A 150 -14.77 13.42 -6.34
C PRO A 150 -15.87 14.28 -5.73
N ASP A 151 -15.62 15.59 -5.60
CA ASP A 151 -16.71 16.55 -5.35
C ASP A 151 -17.64 16.65 -6.57
N GLU A 152 -17.02 16.67 -7.76
CA GLU A 152 -17.67 16.52 -9.06
C GLU A 152 -16.75 15.71 -9.98
N LEU A 153 -17.31 14.72 -10.69
CA LEU A 153 -16.52 13.88 -11.59
C LEU A 153 -16.29 14.56 -12.94
N ASP A 154 -15.11 15.15 -13.11
CA ASP A 154 -14.55 15.55 -14.41
C ASP A 154 -13.67 14.42 -14.98
N VAL A 155 -14.24 13.69 -15.96
CA VAL A 155 -13.57 12.57 -16.64
C VAL A 155 -12.30 13.00 -17.38
N ASN A 156 -12.28 14.20 -17.95
CA ASN A 156 -11.12 14.69 -18.70
C ASN A 156 -9.98 15.08 -17.76
N ALA A 157 -10.29 15.78 -16.67
CA ALA A 157 -9.30 16.12 -15.65
C ALA A 157 -8.74 14.86 -14.98
N LEU A 158 -9.60 13.91 -14.61
CA LEU A 158 -9.16 12.65 -14.03
C LEU A 158 -8.25 11.86 -14.98
N TYR A 159 -8.63 11.71 -16.25
CA TYR A 159 -7.78 11.05 -17.24
C TYR A 159 -6.40 11.71 -17.35
N ARG A 160 -6.33 13.04 -17.44
CA ARG A 160 -5.06 13.76 -17.55
C ARG A 160 -4.16 13.49 -16.35
N VAL A 161 -4.72 13.53 -15.14
CA VAL A 161 -3.98 13.22 -13.92
C VAL A 161 -3.49 11.78 -13.88
N LEU A 162 -4.29 10.82 -14.33
CA LEU A 162 -3.88 9.42 -14.45
C LEU A 162 -2.75 9.25 -15.48
N ALA A 163 -2.84 9.93 -16.63
CA ALA A 163 -1.82 9.90 -17.67
C ALA A 163 -0.51 10.55 -17.19
N ASP A 164 -0.60 11.68 -16.49
CA ASP A 164 0.56 12.35 -15.89
C ASP A 164 1.20 11.50 -14.79
N ALA A 165 0.39 10.77 -14.01
CA ALA A 165 0.88 9.83 -12.99
C ALA A 165 1.60 8.64 -13.62
N ALA A 166 1.05 8.06 -14.69
CA ALA A 166 1.74 7.02 -15.45
C ALA A 166 3.07 7.56 -16.01
N ALA A 167 3.06 8.73 -16.66
CA ALA A 167 4.25 9.33 -17.23
C ALA A 167 5.36 9.66 -16.20
N ASP A 168 5.00 10.02 -14.96
CA ASP A 168 5.95 10.26 -13.84
C ASP A 168 6.56 8.97 -13.28
N LEU A 169 6.01 7.83 -13.70
CA LEU A 169 6.45 6.47 -13.36
C LEU A 169 6.97 5.75 -14.63
N ASP A 170 7.64 6.49 -15.52
CA ASP A 170 8.23 5.96 -16.75
C ASP A 170 9.32 4.90 -16.51
N CYS A 171 9.94 4.92 -15.34
CA CYS A 171 10.86 3.87 -14.88
C CYS A 171 10.18 2.51 -14.61
N LEU A 172 8.85 2.43 -14.52
CA LEU A 172 8.14 1.16 -14.40
C LEU A 172 8.01 0.51 -15.79
N GLU A 173 9.00 -0.30 -16.15
CA GLU A 173 9.12 -0.90 -17.49
C GLU A 173 8.18 -2.08 -17.71
N TYR A 174 7.77 -2.77 -16.64
CA TYR A 174 6.95 -3.98 -16.72
C TYR A 174 5.54 -3.77 -16.18
N ASN A 175 4.56 -4.34 -16.89
CA ASN A 175 3.09 -4.29 -16.72
C ASN A 175 2.60 -3.96 -15.30
N SER A 176 2.69 -2.69 -14.93
CA SER A 176 2.13 -2.13 -13.72
C SER A 176 0.74 -1.59 -14.05
N TYR A 177 -0.11 -1.40 -13.05
CA TYR A 177 -1.48 -0.98 -13.33
C TYR A 177 -2.06 -0.12 -12.23
N ILE A 178 -2.95 0.78 -12.65
CA ILE A 178 -3.75 1.61 -11.75
C ILE A 178 -5.12 0.94 -11.59
N CYS A 179 -5.47 0.59 -10.35
CA CYS A 179 -6.82 0.22 -9.95
C CYS A 179 -7.55 1.49 -9.51
N LEU A 180 -8.49 1.98 -10.31
CA LEU A 180 -9.30 3.14 -9.95
C LEU A 180 -10.62 2.69 -9.31
N HIS A 181 -10.87 3.16 -8.10
CA HIS A 181 -12.14 3.01 -7.40
C HIS A 181 -12.77 4.38 -7.22
N LEU A 182 -14.06 4.49 -7.52
CA LEU A 182 -14.88 5.62 -7.07
C LEU A 182 -15.59 5.19 -5.79
N VAL A 183 -15.36 5.96 -4.72
CA VAL A 183 -15.80 5.62 -3.36
C VAL A 183 -16.47 6.81 -2.69
N SER A 184 -17.45 6.56 -1.81
CA SER A 184 -18.08 7.66 -1.08
C SER A 184 -17.12 8.15 0.01
N GLY A 185 -17.35 9.35 0.55
CA GLY A 185 -16.55 9.86 1.67
C GLY A 185 -16.62 8.96 2.92
N ARG A 186 -17.72 8.22 3.12
CA ARG A 186 -17.85 7.25 4.21
C ARG A 186 -16.97 6.02 3.97
N ASP A 187 -17.04 5.46 2.77
CA ASP A 187 -16.30 4.24 2.43
C ASP A 187 -14.80 4.51 2.39
N LEU A 188 -14.39 5.72 1.96
CA LEU A 188 -12.99 6.14 2.00
C LEU A 188 -12.42 6.11 3.43
N ALA A 189 -13.19 6.55 4.43
CA ALA A 189 -12.80 6.49 5.84
C ALA A 189 -12.76 5.04 6.37
N GLY A 190 -13.70 4.19 5.93
CA GLY A 190 -13.70 2.75 6.25
C GLY A 190 -12.47 2.04 5.69
N ILE A 191 -12.14 2.28 4.42
CA ILE A 191 -10.93 1.76 3.78
C ILE A 191 -9.67 2.25 4.52
N GLN A 192 -9.61 3.53 4.88
CA GLN A 192 -8.49 4.06 5.64
C GLN A 192 -8.32 3.36 6.99
N GLN A 193 -9.41 3.11 7.72
CA GLN A 193 -9.35 2.39 8.99
C GLN A 193 -8.92 0.93 8.79
N TYR A 194 -9.47 0.25 7.78
CA TYR A 194 -9.12 -1.13 7.46
C TYR A 194 -7.61 -1.30 7.25
N LEU A 195 -7.00 -0.39 6.48
CA LEU A 195 -5.57 -0.44 6.15
C LEU A 195 -4.66 -0.14 7.35
N LYS A 196 -5.16 0.58 8.36
CA LYS A 196 -4.45 0.77 9.63
C LYS A 196 -4.46 -0.49 10.50
N GLU A 197 -5.55 -1.24 10.46
CA GLU A 197 -5.75 -2.42 11.32
C GLU A 197 -5.25 -3.72 10.69
N HIS A 198 -5.06 -3.73 9.36
CA HIS A 198 -4.74 -4.91 8.59
C HIS A 198 -3.52 -4.68 7.70
N ASP A 199 -2.49 -5.48 7.95
CA ASP A 199 -1.32 -5.66 7.08
C ASP A 199 -1.62 -6.32 5.73
N LYS A 200 -2.82 -6.89 5.60
CA LYS A 200 -3.16 -7.68 4.42
C LYS A 200 -3.16 -6.83 3.16
N GLU A 201 -2.65 -7.47 2.12
CA GLU A 201 -2.71 -7.04 0.73
C GLU A 201 -4.06 -6.40 0.41
N TYR A 202 -3.99 -5.23 -0.21
CA TYR A 202 -5.11 -4.40 -0.66
C TYR A 202 -6.19 -5.16 -1.48
N ALA A 203 -5.93 -6.41 -1.87
CA ALA A 203 -6.90 -7.28 -2.50
C ALA A 203 -8.11 -7.63 -1.60
N ASP A 204 -7.97 -7.68 -0.27
CA ASP A 204 -9.05 -8.17 0.61
C ASP A 204 -10.11 -7.10 0.95
N TYR A 205 -9.79 -5.80 0.97
CA TYR A 205 -10.80 -4.77 1.28
C TYR A 205 -11.80 -4.56 0.13
N VAL A 206 -11.39 -4.82 -1.11
CA VAL A 206 -12.25 -4.70 -2.30
C VAL A 206 -13.45 -5.65 -2.25
N TRP A 207 -13.33 -6.74 -1.47
CA TRP A 207 -14.40 -7.70 -1.25
C TRP A 207 -15.33 -7.38 -0.07
N ASN A 208 -14.91 -6.48 0.83
CA ASN A 208 -15.58 -6.25 2.12
C ASN A 208 -16.25 -4.88 2.23
N GLU A 209 -15.81 -3.88 1.47
CA GLU A 209 -16.40 -2.54 1.43
C GLU A 209 -17.09 -2.29 0.09
N PRO A 210 -18.17 -1.48 0.03
CA PRO A 210 -18.85 -1.11 -1.21
C PRO A 210 -18.00 -0.11 -2.01
N CYS A 211 -16.78 -0.50 -2.38
CA CYS A 211 -15.96 0.24 -3.31
C CYS A 211 -16.30 -0.22 -4.72
N TYR A 212 -16.52 0.74 -5.62
CA TYR A 212 -16.82 0.40 -6.98
C TYR A 212 -15.58 0.52 -7.85
N LEU A 213 -15.06 -0.63 -8.26
CA LEU A 213 -13.98 -0.69 -9.23
C LEU A 213 -14.47 -0.09 -10.56
N VAL A 214 -13.86 1.02 -10.96
CA VAL A 214 -14.09 1.64 -12.27
C VAL A 214 -13.34 0.84 -13.34
N GLY A 215 -12.08 0.51 -13.08
CA GLY A 215 -11.26 -0.26 -14.00
C GLY A 215 -9.83 -0.46 -13.51
N ASN A 216 -9.16 -1.40 -14.17
CA ASN A 216 -7.72 -1.60 -14.08
C ASN A 216 -7.10 -1.06 -15.37
N PHE A 217 -6.16 -0.14 -15.25
CA PHE A 217 -5.50 0.51 -16.38
C PHE A 217 -4.03 0.15 -16.37
N ASP A 218 -3.66 -0.81 -17.23
CA ASP A 218 -2.27 -1.24 -17.37
C ASP A 218 -1.42 -0.15 -18.03
N PHE A 219 -0.21 0.04 -17.54
CA PHE A 219 0.78 0.94 -18.10
C PHE A 219 2.19 0.35 -18.01
N ALA A 220 3.04 0.78 -18.95
CA ALA A 220 4.45 0.46 -18.99
C ALA A 220 5.21 1.61 -19.65
N CYS A 221 6.43 1.89 -19.20
CA CYS A 221 7.26 2.98 -19.71
C CYS A 221 6.50 4.32 -19.76
N GLY A 222 5.69 4.57 -18.74
CA GLY A 222 4.92 5.78 -18.55
C GLY A 222 3.73 5.99 -19.48
N LYS A 223 3.25 4.92 -20.14
CA LYS A 223 2.09 5.00 -21.06
C LYS A 223 1.09 3.89 -20.78
N PHE A 224 -0.19 4.25 -20.82
CA PHE A 224 -1.27 3.25 -20.77
C PHE A 224 -1.26 2.37 -22.02
N THR A 225 -1.62 1.10 -21.83
CA THR A 225 -1.83 0.15 -22.93
C THR A 225 -3.16 0.41 -23.64
N MET A 226 -4.17 0.88 -22.91
CA MET A 226 -5.49 1.26 -23.42
C MET A 226 -5.47 2.66 -24.05
N ALA A 227 -6.32 2.88 -25.05
CA ALA A 227 -6.47 4.19 -25.66
C ALA A 227 -7.16 5.18 -24.71
N GLU A 228 -6.85 6.47 -24.83
CA GLU A 228 -7.48 7.55 -24.07
C GLU A 228 -9.02 7.48 -24.09
N SER A 229 -9.60 7.26 -25.27
CA SER A 229 -11.05 7.17 -25.43
C SER A 229 -11.66 5.99 -24.67
N GLU A 230 -10.94 4.88 -24.55
CA GLU A 230 -11.41 3.70 -23.82
C GLU A 230 -11.37 3.95 -22.32
N ILE A 231 -10.28 4.51 -21.80
CA ILE A 231 -10.16 4.88 -20.38
C ILE A 231 -11.27 5.87 -19.99
N LYS A 232 -11.45 6.93 -20.78
CA LYS A 232 -12.51 7.93 -20.54
C LYS A 232 -13.90 7.32 -20.60
N SER A 233 -14.16 6.43 -21.57
CA SER A 233 -15.43 5.73 -21.69
C SER A 233 -15.71 4.86 -20.47
N THR A 234 -14.71 4.12 -19.98
CA THR A 234 -14.83 3.30 -18.76
C THR A 234 -15.18 4.15 -17.54
N ILE A 235 -14.49 5.27 -17.34
CA ILE A 235 -14.77 6.20 -16.23
C ILE A 235 -16.19 6.80 -16.36
N ALA A 236 -16.57 7.24 -17.57
CA ALA A 236 -17.88 7.85 -17.81
C ALA A 236 -19.03 6.84 -17.64
N GLY A 237 -18.89 5.62 -18.18
CA GLY A 237 -19.90 4.57 -18.07
C GLY A 237 -20.16 4.15 -16.63
N PHE A 238 -19.14 4.23 -15.77
CA PHE A 238 -19.30 4.00 -14.34
C PHE A 238 -20.26 5.02 -13.70
N ARG A 239 -20.09 6.31 -14.01
CA ARG A 239 -20.95 7.40 -13.51
C ARG A 239 -22.42 7.16 -13.85
N GLU A 240 -22.72 6.79 -15.09
CA GLU A 240 -24.10 6.60 -15.55
C GLU A 240 -24.83 5.47 -14.85
N LYS A 241 -24.07 4.42 -14.46
CA LYS A 241 -24.60 3.19 -13.87
C LYS A 241 -24.77 3.26 -12.36
N TYR A 242 -23.90 3.99 -11.64
CA TYR A 242 -23.81 3.88 -10.17
C TYR A 242 -23.82 5.20 -9.41
N MET A 243 -23.56 6.34 -10.05
CA MET A 243 -23.55 7.66 -9.37
C MET A 243 -24.92 8.35 -9.36
N LYS A 244 -25.99 7.73 -9.89
CA LYS A 244 -27.36 8.29 -9.80
C LYS A 244 -27.98 8.15 -8.41
N GLU A 245 -27.37 7.32 -7.56
CA GLU A 245 -27.84 7.02 -6.20
C GLU A 245 -26.99 7.71 -5.11
N TRP A 246 -26.00 8.52 -5.53
CA TRP A 246 -25.13 9.33 -4.68
C TRP A 246 -25.58 10.78 -4.70
#